data_AF-A0A8B6HUV7-F1
#
_entry.id   AF-A0A8B6HUV7-F1
#
_cell.length_a   1.000
_cell.length_b   1.000
_cell.length_c   1.000
_cell.angle_alpha   90.00
_cell.angle_beta   90.00
_cell.angle_gamma   90.00
#
_symmetry.space_group_name_H-M   'P 1'
#
loop_
_entity.id
_entity.type
_entity.pdbx_description
1 polymer ?
#
loop_
_entity_poly.entity_id
_entity_poly.type
_entity_poly.pdbx_seq_one_letter_code
_entity_poly.pdbx_strand_id
1 'polypeptide(L)'
;MADGNLETVEKRISLLENLVFGTSEKDALYPKDSKSKDQCIHSLLNAHAEVKKATVGKKAIPKVYNRLTELRKYLDPGYTDEMTLSNEAITDIILAEEDFLNQQASRLEQMEGLKEILDSAHIKGMPSHSSKLQELSKIQIDQQDQTGLFTDDVRGLLENYNTIVCNPTEQSERFDFDQDWYLYKQK
;
A
#
# COMPACT_ATOMS: atom_id res chain seq x y z
N MET A 1 7.92 1.34 -5.81
CA MET A 1 6.93 0.27 -5.54
C MET A 1 6.57 -0.54 -6.79
N ALA A 2 6.41 0.08 -7.98
CA ALA A 2 6.05 -0.65 -9.21
C ALA A 2 7.22 -1.44 -9.86
N ASP A 3 8.46 -0.97 -9.73
CA ASP A 3 9.65 -1.57 -10.38
C ASP A 3 9.97 -2.99 -9.87
N GLY A 4 9.81 -3.26 -8.57
CA GLY A 4 10.10 -4.58 -8.01
C GLY A 4 9.16 -5.67 -8.51
N ASN A 5 7.93 -5.30 -8.90
CA ASN A 5 6.98 -6.23 -9.50
C ASN A 5 7.34 -6.54 -10.95
N LEU A 6 7.83 -5.54 -11.71
CA LEU A 6 8.28 -5.73 -13.09
C LEU A 6 9.50 -6.65 -13.14
N GLU A 7 10.51 -6.39 -12.32
CA GLU A 7 11.72 -7.20 -12.24
C GLU A 7 11.42 -8.67 -11.83
N THR A 8 10.46 -8.86 -10.92
CA THR A 8 10.03 -10.21 -10.51
C THR A 8 9.35 -10.96 -11.66
N VAL A 9 8.52 -10.25 -12.43
CA VAL A 9 7.83 -10.82 -13.59
C VAL A 9 8.82 -11.14 -14.71
N GLU A 10 9.78 -10.26 -14.98
CA GLU A 10 10.83 -10.48 -15.98
C GLU A 10 11.73 -11.68 -15.64
N LYS A 11 12.10 -11.83 -14.36
CA LYS A 11 12.83 -13.03 -13.89
C LYS A 11 12.03 -14.30 -14.10
N ARG A 12 10.73 -14.29 -13.77
CA ARG A 12 9.84 -15.44 -13.96
C ARG A 12 9.66 -15.78 -15.44
N ILE A 13 9.47 -14.79 -16.29
CA ILE A 13 9.36 -14.98 -17.74
C ILE A 13 10.66 -15.56 -18.28
N SER A 14 11.81 -15.03 -17.89
CA SER A 14 13.12 -15.55 -18.29
C SER A 14 13.31 -17.03 -17.92
N LEU A 15 12.86 -17.43 -16.71
CA LEU A 15 12.89 -18.83 -16.29
C LEU A 15 11.97 -19.71 -17.13
N LEU A 16 10.75 -19.26 -17.42
CA LEU A 16 9.78 -20.00 -18.24
C LEU A 16 10.25 -20.15 -19.69
N GLU A 17 10.82 -19.10 -20.27
CA GLU A 17 11.40 -19.14 -21.60
C GLU A 17 12.57 -20.13 -21.67
N ASN A 18 13.45 -20.10 -20.67
CA ASN A 18 14.57 -21.05 -20.60
C ASN A 18 14.07 -22.49 -20.40
N LEU A 19 12.94 -22.71 -19.74
CA LEU A 19 12.36 -24.04 -19.54
C LEU A 19 11.71 -24.59 -20.81
N VAL A 20 11.10 -23.73 -21.63
CA VAL A 20 10.39 -24.14 -22.85
C VAL A 20 11.31 -24.22 -24.06
N PHE A 21 12.21 -23.25 -24.25
CA PHE A 21 13.07 -23.14 -25.43
C PHE A 21 14.54 -23.50 -25.16
N GLY A 22 14.93 -23.71 -23.90
CA GLY A 22 16.30 -24.08 -23.54
C GLY A 22 17.32 -23.02 -23.96
N THR A 23 18.38 -23.47 -24.63
CA THR A 23 19.47 -22.64 -25.18
C THR A 23 19.26 -22.24 -26.65
N SER A 24 18.11 -22.54 -27.24
CA SER A 24 17.82 -22.21 -28.64
C SER A 24 17.45 -20.73 -28.82
N GLU A 25 17.64 -20.20 -30.03
CA GLU A 25 17.34 -18.80 -30.36
C GLU A 25 15.86 -18.48 -30.12
N LYS A 26 15.60 -17.70 -29.07
CA LYS A 26 14.27 -17.36 -28.56
C LYS A 26 13.40 -16.67 -29.62
N ASP A 27 13.99 -15.78 -30.41
CA ASP A 27 13.30 -14.95 -31.41
C ASP A 27 12.93 -15.66 -32.73
N ALA A 28 13.51 -16.83 -32.97
CA ALA A 28 13.26 -17.64 -34.17
C ALA A 28 12.08 -18.60 -33.99
N LEU A 29 11.80 -19.04 -32.75
CA LEU A 29 10.74 -20.00 -32.43
C LEU A 29 9.45 -19.35 -31.89
N TYR A 30 9.42 -18.03 -31.70
CA TYR A 30 8.14 -17.36 -31.41
C TYR A 30 7.19 -17.52 -32.61
N PRO A 31 5.95 -17.99 -32.42
CA PRO A 31 4.99 -18.11 -33.50
C PRO A 31 4.61 -16.71 -33.99
N LYS A 32 5.25 -16.24 -35.06
CA LYS A 32 4.97 -14.92 -35.68
C LYS A 32 3.70 -14.95 -36.53
N ASP A 33 3.26 -16.14 -36.96
CA ASP A 33 2.04 -16.33 -37.74
C ASP A 33 1.14 -17.43 -37.13
N SER A 34 -0.17 -17.16 -37.08
CA SER A 34 -1.22 -18.05 -36.54
C SER A 34 -1.30 -19.46 -37.18
N LYS A 35 -0.51 -19.73 -38.23
CA LYS A 35 -0.51 -21.02 -38.96
C LYS A 35 0.60 -21.98 -38.54
N SER A 36 1.61 -21.54 -37.77
CA SER A 36 2.68 -22.40 -37.24
C SER A 36 2.48 -22.68 -35.75
N LYS A 37 1.29 -23.14 -35.35
CA LYS A 37 0.98 -23.52 -33.96
C LYS A 37 1.64 -24.83 -33.50
N ASP A 38 2.60 -25.34 -34.27
CA ASP A 38 3.27 -26.61 -33.99
C ASP A 38 4.70 -26.33 -33.55
N GLN A 39 5.02 -26.54 -32.27
CA GLN A 39 6.40 -26.83 -31.89
C GLN A 39 6.52 -27.61 -30.57
N CYS A 40 5.87 -27.20 -29.48
CA CYS A 40 5.95 -27.96 -28.20
C CYS A 40 4.70 -28.79 -27.91
N ILE A 41 3.51 -28.22 -28.04
CA ILE A 41 2.25 -28.89 -27.69
C ILE A 41 1.97 -30.06 -28.64
N HIS A 42 2.15 -29.86 -29.95
CA HIS A 42 1.97 -30.91 -30.95
C HIS A 42 3.02 -32.03 -30.81
N SER A 43 4.27 -31.67 -30.53
CA SER A 43 5.34 -32.63 -30.24
C SER A 43 5.06 -33.44 -28.97
N LEU A 44 4.58 -32.78 -27.91
CA LEU A 44 4.17 -33.43 -26.66
C LEU A 44 2.95 -34.34 -26.87
N LEU A 45 1.97 -33.91 -27.66
CA LEU A 45 0.79 -34.69 -28.00
C LEU A 45 1.16 -35.92 -28.82
N ASN A 46 2.08 -35.78 -29.77
CA ASN A 46 2.62 -36.89 -30.55
C ASN A 46 3.41 -37.87 -29.67
N ALA A 47 4.30 -37.36 -28.80
CA ALA A 47 5.02 -38.20 -27.85
C ALA A 47 4.06 -38.95 -26.91
N HIS A 48 3.03 -38.28 -26.41
CA HIS A 48 1.98 -38.90 -25.59
C HIS A 48 1.19 -39.96 -26.39
N ALA A 49 0.87 -39.71 -27.66
CA ALA A 49 0.19 -40.68 -28.52
C ALA A 49 1.07 -41.91 -28.79
N GLU A 50 2.37 -41.74 -29.03
CA GLU A 50 3.32 -42.84 -29.19
C GLU A 50 3.52 -43.64 -27.90
N VAL A 51 3.63 -42.97 -26.75
CA VAL A 51 3.65 -43.62 -25.44
C VAL A 51 2.35 -44.39 -25.19
N LYS A 52 1.20 -43.82 -25.54
CA LYS A 52 -0.10 -44.50 -25.43
C LYS A 52 -0.16 -45.75 -26.31
N LYS A 53 0.27 -45.68 -27.57
CA LYS A 53 0.36 -46.85 -28.47
C LYS A 53 1.30 -47.91 -27.91
N ALA A 54 2.47 -47.54 -27.38
CA ALA A 54 3.45 -48.46 -26.80
C ALA A 54 2.99 -49.10 -25.48
N THR A 55 2.00 -48.51 -24.81
CA THR A 55 1.43 -49.00 -23.55
C THR A 55 0.14 -49.80 -23.73
N VAL A 56 -0.51 -49.71 -24.91
CA VAL A 56 -1.63 -50.58 -25.28
C VAL A 56 -1.17 -52.04 -25.29
N GLY A 57 -1.76 -52.88 -24.44
CA GLY A 57 -1.44 -54.31 -24.30
C GLY A 57 -0.56 -54.66 -23.09
N LYS A 58 0.16 -53.69 -22.51
CA LYS A 58 1.01 -53.91 -21.32
C LYS A 58 0.31 -53.48 -20.04
N LYS A 59 -0.53 -54.37 -19.47
CA LYS A 59 -1.32 -54.11 -18.24
C LYS A 59 -0.48 -53.73 -16.99
N ALA A 60 0.83 -53.98 -16.98
CA ALA A 60 1.73 -53.63 -15.89
C ALA A 60 2.08 -52.13 -15.85
N ILE A 61 2.20 -51.47 -17.01
CA ILE A 61 2.59 -50.07 -17.10
C ILE A 61 1.56 -49.11 -16.48
N PRO A 62 0.25 -49.22 -16.76
CA PRO A 62 -0.74 -48.36 -16.10
C PRO A 62 -0.84 -48.63 -14.60
N LYS A 63 -0.60 -49.87 -14.13
CA LYS A 63 -0.53 -50.17 -12.69
C LYS A 63 0.65 -49.47 -12.02
N VAL A 64 1.83 -49.46 -12.65
CA VAL A 64 3.00 -48.75 -12.13
C VAL A 64 2.80 -47.24 -12.20
N TYR A 65 2.17 -46.72 -13.25
CA TYR A 65 1.85 -45.30 -13.37
C TYR A 65 0.91 -44.82 -12.26
N ASN A 66 -0.14 -45.59 -11.95
CA ASN A 66 -1.04 -45.29 -10.84
C ASN A 66 -0.32 -45.39 -9.49
N ARG A 67 0.56 -46.38 -9.32
CA ARG A 67 1.36 -46.54 -8.11
C ARG A 67 2.42 -45.43 -7.95
N LEU A 68 2.88 -44.82 -9.05
CA LEU A 68 3.79 -43.67 -9.01
C LEU A 68 3.07 -42.42 -8.49
N THR A 69 1.82 -42.18 -8.86
CA THR A 69 1.01 -41.12 -8.26
C THR A 69 0.77 -41.35 -6.77
N GLU A 70 0.50 -42.60 -6.37
CA GLU A 70 0.40 -42.96 -4.96
C GLU A 70 1.75 -42.79 -4.25
N LEU A 71 2.86 -43.21 -4.83
CA LEU A 71 4.20 -43.06 -4.26
C LEU A 71 4.60 -41.59 -4.11
N ARG A 72 4.21 -40.74 -5.06
CA ARG A 72 4.39 -39.28 -4.95
C ARG A 72 3.62 -38.70 -3.78
N LYS A 73 2.42 -39.24 -3.47
CA LYS A 73 1.65 -38.88 -2.27
C LYS A 73 2.35 -39.37 -0.99
N TYR A 74 2.91 -40.58 -1.00
CA TYR A 74 3.67 -41.12 0.14
C TYR A 74 5.02 -40.46 0.36
N LEU A 75 5.57 -39.77 -0.64
CA LEU A 75 6.80 -38.98 -0.58
C LEU A 75 6.54 -37.50 -0.26
N ASP A 76 5.27 -37.09 -0.14
CA ASP A 76 4.93 -35.75 0.31
C ASP A 76 5.21 -35.66 1.82
N PRO A 77 6.12 -34.76 2.27
CA PRO A 77 6.45 -34.62 3.69
C PRO A 77 5.22 -34.41 4.58
N GLY A 78 4.20 -33.71 4.07
CA GLY A 78 2.96 -33.48 4.81
C GLY A 78 2.14 -34.76 5.06
N TYR A 79 2.26 -35.78 4.19
CA TYR A 79 1.57 -37.06 4.36
C TYR A 79 2.35 -38.01 5.28
N THR A 80 3.68 -37.95 5.26
CA THR A 80 4.50 -38.75 6.18
C THR A 80 4.42 -38.24 7.61
N ASP A 81 4.30 -36.94 7.82
CA ASP A 81 4.17 -36.36 9.16
C ASP A 81 2.83 -36.76 9.80
N GLU A 82 1.74 -36.76 9.03
CA GLU A 82 0.41 -37.18 9.50
C GLU A 82 0.33 -38.69 9.81
N MET A 83 1.09 -39.53 9.09
CA MET A 83 1.12 -40.99 9.30
C MET A 83 2.10 -41.42 10.41
N THR A 84 3.13 -40.63 10.71
CA THR A 84 4.19 -40.98 11.69
C THR A 84 3.94 -40.41 13.08
N LEU A 85 3.06 -39.42 13.21
CA LEU A 85 2.60 -38.95 14.52
C LEU A 85 1.66 -39.98 15.14
N SER A 86 2.19 -40.78 16.07
CA SER A 86 1.38 -41.59 16.98
C SER A 86 0.38 -40.71 17.72
N ASN A 87 -0.82 -41.21 18.01
CA ASN A 87 -1.83 -40.48 18.79
C ASN A 87 -1.28 -39.95 20.12
N GLU A 88 -0.33 -40.66 20.73
CA GLU A 88 0.35 -40.26 21.97
C GLU A 88 1.30 -39.06 21.75
N ALA A 89 1.98 -39.00 20.60
CA ALA A 89 2.79 -37.83 20.23
C ALA A 89 1.90 -36.61 19.92
N ILE A 90 0.73 -36.82 19.32
CA ILE A 90 -0.26 -35.75 19.08
C ILE A 90 -0.76 -35.18 20.42
N THR A 91 -1.05 -36.03 21.40
CA THR A 91 -1.46 -35.56 22.73
C THR A 91 -0.35 -34.78 23.43
N ASP A 92 0.90 -35.24 23.35
CA ASP A 92 2.04 -34.55 23.94
C ASP A 92 2.30 -33.18 23.29
N ILE A 93 2.14 -33.09 21.96
CA ILE A 93 2.23 -31.81 21.23
C ILE A 93 1.12 -30.86 21.65
N ILE A 94 -0.13 -31.34 21.74
CA ILE A 94 -1.27 -30.49 22.16
C ILE A 94 -1.08 -29.99 23.59
N LEU A 95 -0.60 -30.84 24.50
CA LEU A 95 -0.30 -30.45 25.89
C LEU A 95 0.87 -29.46 25.96
N ALA A 96 1.92 -29.66 25.16
CA ALA A 96 3.04 -28.74 25.09
C ALA A 96 2.67 -27.37 24.49
N GLU A 97 1.71 -27.34 23.56
CA GLU A 97 1.23 -26.13 22.89
C GLU A 97 -0.02 -25.52 23.54
N GLU A 98 -0.53 -26.09 24.64
CA GLU A 98 -1.77 -25.64 25.30
C GLU A 98 -1.73 -24.14 25.65
N ASP A 99 -0.64 -23.68 26.24
CA ASP A 99 -0.45 -22.27 26.61
C ASP A 99 -0.44 -21.35 25.37
N PHE A 100 0.12 -21.82 24.27
CA PHE A 100 0.14 -21.07 23.01
C PHE A 100 -1.26 -20.98 22.40
N LEU A 101 -2.01 -22.10 22.38
CA LEU A 101 -3.38 -22.14 21.90
C LEU A 101 -4.31 -21.25 22.74
N ASN A 102 -4.18 -21.29 24.07
CA ASN A 102 -4.94 -20.43 24.98
C ASN A 102 -4.63 -18.94 24.76
N GLN A 103 -3.36 -18.58 24.57
CA GLN A 103 -2.99 -17.21 24.23
C GLN A 103 -3.58 -16.75 22.89
N GLN A 104 -3.58 -17.62 21.87
CA GLN A 104 -4.18 -17.29 20.58
C GLN A 104 -5.70 -17.18 20.64
N ALA A 105 -6.36 -18.05 21.40
CA ALA A 105 -7.80 -17.97 21.65
C ALA A 105 -8.16 -16.64 22.34
N SER A 106 -7.44 -16.25 23.39
CA SER A 106 -7.66 -14.97 24.07
C SER A 106 -7.45 -13.76 23.16
N ARG A 107 -6.43 -13.80 22.28
CA ARG A 107 -6.20 -12.75 21.29
C ARG A 107 -7.30 -12.68 20.24
N LEU A 108 -7.83 -13.84 19.82
CA LEU A 108 -8.94 -13.91 18.89
C LEU A 108 -10.23 -13.33 19.51
N GLU A 109 -10.52 -13.65 20.77
CA GLU A 109 -11.65 -13.04 21.49
C GLU A 109 -11.49 -11.51 21.61
N GLN A 110 -10.27 -11.03 21.91
CA GLN A 110 -9.98 -9.60 21.92
C GLN A 110 -10.20 -8.97 20.53
N MET A 111 -9.77 -9.65 19.46
CA MET A 111 -9.97 -9.18 18.09
C MET A 111 -11.45 -9.16 17.70
N GLU A 112 -12.23 -10.15 18.15
CA GLU A 112 -13.68 -10.21 17.92
C GLU A 112 -14.39 -9.06 18.65
N GLY A 113 -14.01 -8.75 19.88
CA GLY A 113 -14.51 -7.56 20.58
C GLY A 113 -14.13 -6.24 19.89
N LEU A 114 -12.94 -6.16 19.30
CA LEU A 114 -12.49 -4.98 18.53
C LEU A 114 -13.18 -4.85 17.17
N LYS A 115 -13.67 -5.95 16.59
CA LYS A 115 -14.38 -5.94 15.30
C LYS A 115 -15.64 -5.08 15.34
N GLU A 116 -16.38 -5.13 16.43
CA GLU A 116 -17.59 -4.30 16.62
C GLU A 116 -17.25 -2.80 16.62
N ILE A 117 -16.10 -2.42 17.17
CA ILE A 117 -15.61 -1.04 17.18
C ILE A 117 -15.16 -0.61 15.79
N LEU A 118 -14.48 -1.48 15.05
CA LEU A 118 -14.06 -1.23 13.66
C LEU A 118 -15.24 -1.06 12.69
N ASP A 119 -16.32 -1.82 12.91
CA ASP A 119 -17.54 -1.72 12.12
C ASP A 119 -18.44 -0.54 12.51
N SER A 120 -18.08 0.20 13.57
CA SER A 120 -18.84 1.35 14.05
C SER A 120 -19.05 2.39 12.95
N ALA A 121 -20.26 2.95 12.90
CA ALA A 121 -20.65 3.96 11.93
C ALA A 121 -19.75 5.21 11.97
N HIS A 122 -19.08 5.47 13.11
CA HIS A 122 -18.16 6.59 13.30
C HIS A 122 -16.87 6.45 12.47
N ILE A 123 -16.31 5.24 12.37
CA ILE A 123 -15.12 4.99 11.54
C ILE A 123 -15.51 5.00 10.06
N LYS A 124 -16.67 4.42 9.70
CA LYS A 124 -17.18 4.47 8.31
C LYS A 124 -17.55 5.88 7.86
N GLY A 125 -17.99 6.75 8.77
CA GLY A 125 -18.34 8.14 8.49
C GLY A 125 -17.13 9.09 8.39
N MET A 126 -15.93 8.66 8.80
CA MET A 126 -14.74 9.49 8.88
C MET A 126 -14.33 10.14 7.53
N PRO A 127 -14.39 9.46 6.37
CA PRO A 127 -14.09 10.10 5.08
C PRO A 127 -15.03 11.26 4.73
N SER A 128 -16.31 11.16 5.09
CA SER A 128 -17.29 12.24 4.87
C SER A 128 -17.01 13.46 5.77
N HIS A 129 -16.59 13.22 7.02
CA HIS A 129 -16.22 14.28 7.94
C HIS A 129 -14.89 14.94 7.55
N SER A 130 -13.93 14.14 7.06
CA SER A 130 -12.65 14.63 6.54
C SER A 130 -12.83 15.58 5.35
N SER A 131 -13.72 15.23 4.40
CA SER A 131 -14.01 16.10 3.25
C SER A 131 -14.61 17.45 3.68
N LYS A 132 -15.57 17.44 4.62
CA LYS A 132 -16.14 18.68 5.18
C LYS A 132 -15.11 19.49 5.96
N LEU A 133 -14.23 18.82 6.72
CA LEU A 133 -13.17 19.47 7.47
C LEU A 133 -12.12 20.10 6.55
N GLN A 134 -11.81 19.46 5.42
CA GLN A 134 -10.93 20.02 4.39
C GLN A 134 -11.55 21.28 3.75
N GLU A 135 -12.84 21.26 3.45
CA GLU A 135 -13.56 22.43 2.95
C GLU A 135 -13.56 23.58 3.98
N LEU A 136 -13.85 23.27 5.24
CA LEU A 136 -13.75 24.25 6.34
C LEU A 136 -12.32 24.78 6.51
N SER A 137 -11.31 23.92 6.41
CA SER A 137 -9.91 24.33 6.51
C SER A 137 -9.54 25.30 5.40
N LYS A 138 -10.06 25.12 4.19
CA LYS A 138 -9.85 26.07 3.09
C LYS A 138 -10.50 27.41 3.40
N ILE A 139 -11.76 27.40 3.84
CA ILE A 139 -12.48 28.62 4.23
C ILE A 139 -11.74 29.35 5.36
N GLN A 140 -11.20 28.61 6.32
CA GLN A 140 -10.48 29.20 7.44
C GLN A 140 -9.16 29.85 7.01
N ILE A 141 -8.44 29.27 6.04
CA ILE A 141 -7.25 29.90 5.44
C ILE A 141 -7.67 31.21 4.74
N ASP A 142 -8.72 31.17 3.92
CA ASP A 142 -9.21 32.36 3.20
C ASP A 142 -9.64 33.47 4.18
N GLN A 143 -10.32 33.12 5.28
CA GLN A 143 -10.71 34.06 6.34
C GLN A 143 -9.51 34.63 7.09
N GLN A 144 -8.48 33.82 7.35
CA GLN A 144 -7.26 34.25 8.01
C GLN A 144 -6.50 35.26 7.14
N ASP A 145 -6.39 35.02 5.83
CA ASP A 145 -5.75 35.93 4.89
C ASP A 145 -6.51 37.25 4.78
N GLN A 146 -7.84 37.20 4.66
CA GLN A 146 -8.68 38.40 4.62
C GLN A 146 -8.58 39.21 5.92
N THR A 147 -8.55 38.54 7.07
CA THR A 147 -8.39 39.22 8.37
C THR A 147 -7.01 39.86 8.49
N GLY A 148 -5.97 39.21 7.97
CA GLY A 148 -4.62 39.77 7.88
C GLY A 148 -4.59 41.06 7.07
N LEU A 149 -5.09 41.02 5.83
CA LEU A 149 -5.18 42.20 4.96
C LEU A 149 -5.98 43.33 5.59
N PHE A 150 -7.16 43.02 6.14
CA PHE A 150 -8.00 44.02 6.79
C PHE A 150 -7.31 44.64 8.01
N THR A 151 -6.59 43.84 8.80
CA THR A 151 -5.83 44.33 9.96
C THR A 151 -4.69 45.25 9.52
N ASP A 152 -4.02 44.92 8.41
CA ASP A 152 -2.95 45.75 7.85
C ASP A 152 -3.49 47.08 7.30
N ASP A 153 -4.65 47.05 6.61
CA ASP A 153 -5.33 48.26 6.14
C ASP A 153 -5.74 49.17 7.32
N VAL A 154 -6.33 48.59 8.37
CA VAL A 154 -6.70 49.35 9.59
C VAL A 154 -5.46 49.92 10.28
N ARG A 155 -4.37 49.15 10.35
CA ARG A 155 -3.09 49.64 10.89
C ARG A 155 -2.55 50.80 10.07
N GLY A 156 -2.54 50.68 8.74
CA GLY A 156 -2.10 51.76 7.85
C GLY A 156 -2.98 53.02 7.98
N LEU A 157 -4.30 52.84 8.14
CA LEU A 157 -5.20 53.97 8.37
C LEU A 157 -4.95 54.64 9.73
N LEU A 158 -4.70 53.86 10.78
CA LEU A 158 -4.32 54.36 12.10
C LEU A 158 -2.98 55.09 12.07
N GLU A 159 -2.00 54.58 11.34
CA GLU A 159 -0.72 55.25 11.14
C GLU A 159 -0.90 56.58 10.42
N ASN A 160 -1.68 56.60 9.32
CA ASN A 160 -2.00 57.83 8.60
C ASN A 160 -2.74 58.85 9.49
N TYR A 161 -3.71 58.39 10.29
CA TYR A 161 -4.40 59.24 11.26
C TYR A 161 -3.42 59.79 12.29
N ASN A 162 -2.55 58.95 12.85
CA ASN A 162 -1.54 59.36 13.81
C ASN A 162 -0.58 60.40 13.21
N THR A 163 -0.14 60.21 11.97
CA THR A 163 0.67 61.21 11.24
C THR A 163 -0.09 62.53 11.06
N ILE A 164 -1.36 62.48 10.64
CA ILE A 164 -2.18 63.69 10.44
C ILE A 164 -2.45 64.42 11.75
N VAL A 165 -2.53 63.73 12.89
CA VAL A 165 -2.80 64.35 14.21
C VAL A 165 -1.52 64.82 14.90
N CYS A 166 -0.42 64.07 14.80
CA CYS A 166 0.85 64.46 15.40
C CYS A 166 1.52 65.61 14.65
N ASN A 167 1.50 65.63 13.32
CA ASN A 167 2.10 66.72 12.53
C ASN A 167 1.61 68.13 12.91
N PRO A 168 0.29 68.41 13.03
CA PRO A 168 -0.20 69.72 13.45
C PRO A 168 0.05 69.99 14.93
N THR A 169 0.09 68.96 15.79
CA THR A 169 0.42 69.12 17.21
C THR A 169 1.87 69.56 17.37
N GLU A 170 2.80 68.88 16.70
CA GLU A 170 4.22 69.27 16.67
C GLU A 170 4.44 70.65 16.04
N GLN A 171 3.69 70.98 14.98
CA GLN A 171 3.72 72.32 14.39
C GLN A 171 3.20 73.38 15.38
N SER A 172 2.11 73.12 16.09
CA SER A 172 1.56 74.03 17.10
C SER A 172 2.55 74.30 18.22
N GLU A 173 3.14 73.24 18.80
CA GLU A 173 4.17 73.38 19.85
C GLU A 173 5.38 74.19 19.37
N ARG A 174 5.77 74.02 18.10
CA ARG A 174 6.86 74.79 17.50
C ARG A 174 6.50 76.26 17.27
N PHE A 175 5.29 76.56 16.80
CA PHE A 175 4.82 77.93 16.63
C PHE A 175 4.71 78.66 17.99
N ASP A 176 4.24 77.97 19.02
CA ASP A 176 4.16 78.51 20.39
C ASP A 176 5.56 78.81 20.95
N PHE A 177 6.53 77.90 20.76
CA PHE A 177 7.92 78.12 21.19
C PHE A 177 8.59 79.31 20.47
N ASP A 178 8.41 79.44 19.16
CA ASP A 178 8.96 80.56 18.40
C ASP A 178 8.36 81.88 18.89
N GLN A 179 7.04 81.93 19.14
CA GLN A 179 6.37 83.12 19.67
C GLN A 179 6.91 83.52 21.05
N ASP A 180 7.11 82.57 21.96
CA ASP A 180 7.69 82.80 23.28
C ASP A 180 9.15 83.27 23.22
N TRP A 181 9.95 82.71 22.30
CA TRP A 181 11.32 83.16 22.05
C TRP A 181 11.37 84.61 21.55
N TYR A 182 10.47 84.99 20.63
CA TYR A 182 10.36 86.37 20.16
C TYR A 182 9.97 87.34 21.28
N LEU A 183 9.08 86.94 22.19
CA LEU A 183 8.70 87.73 23.35
C LEU A 183 9.83 87.87 24.37
N TYR A 184 10.65 86.84 24.57
CA TYR A 184 11.81 86.89 25.46
C TYR A 184 12.90 87.85 24.96
N LYS A 185 13.13 87.93 23.64
CA LYS A 185 14.11 88.85 23.04
C LYS A 185 13.71 90.33 23.03
N GLN A 186 12.43 90.66 23.29
CA GLN A 186 11.94 92.04 23.33
C GLN A 186 11.95 92.65 24.75
N LYS A 187 12.34 91.88 25.77
CA LYS A 187 12.62 92.37 27.13
C LYS A 187 14.11 92.58 27.33
#